data_AF-A0A7V3L3X6-F1
#
_entry.id   AF-A0A7V3L3X6-F1
#
_cell.length_a   1.000
_cell.length_b   1.000
_cell.length_c   1.000
_cell.angle_alpha   90.00
_cell.angle_beta   90.00
_cell.angle_gamma   90.00
#
_symmetry.space_group_name_H-M   'P 1'
#
loop_
_entity.id
_entity.type
_entity.pdbx_description
1 polymer ?
#
loop_
_entity_poly.entity_id
_entity_poly.type
_entity_poly.pdbx_seq_one_letter_code
_entity_poly.pdbx_strand_id
1 'polypeptide(L)'
;MIICWLQTSLERVYPKTEPRFCRELEIEAALGEKVSFQACVRNSTTKEVNTRLEIASASDLDVMVRRVGYVPMKHLNTDNDPEWEGADFVPGFVPDPLYPENSATTGPGESHAFWLTVRIPKDAAPGNKELKLRFLVDGNDVGTLTAFLQVYPIAIQPLENFPVVHWFYADALCDYYKVEPYEERFWNVVEPYIRNVADHGSGQYVPIFTPPTDGVKRPHQLLKVNKRSDGRYEFDFSDVRRWILLARSSGARYFEWTHLFTQWGAKNAIRVYRSNQDPASLLWPPETEATSPVYREFLAQFLPRFYEFLVSEGLLECSLFHISDEPHGEEHLENYRRACEMVRELAPWMKTCDALSDVRFARENLTDMPIAIISTAMQFADEGYETMVYFCCGPRGKYLNRLMDTPLAKIRMSGWLFHKLNARGFLHWGYNYWYKSQTQELIDPYSEQSGCAWPRWAYGDPFVVYPGPDGPIDSIRWEVFSESLQDLALLRTLNVDPNSDLLSDIMSYDCFPKEAEWVYSSRKRLLGATTQEPRSHSERKNNES
;
A
#
# COMPACT_ATOMS: atom_id res chain seq x y z
N MET A 1 6.44 -35.97 -15.90
CA MET A 1 7.60 -35.64 -15.03
C MET A 1 7.20 -34.49 -14.13
N ILE A 2 7.65 -34.46 -12.88
CA ILE A 2 7.49 -33.25 -12.06
C ILE A 2 8.76 -32.42 -12.18
N ILE A 3 8.62 -31.12 -12.40
CA ILE A 3 9.74 -30.19 -12.50
C ILE A 3 9.54 -29.11 -11.45
N CYS A 4 10.57 -28.85 -10.65
CA CYS A 4 10.56 -27.82 -9.62
C CYS A 4 11.68 -26.81 -9.88
N TRP A 5 11.42 -25.53 -9.63
CA TRP A 5 12.40 -24.45 -9.81
C TRP A 5 12.16 -23.30 -8.84
N LEU A 6 13.17 -22.45 -8.70
CA LEU A 6 13.09 -21.17 -7.99
C LEU A 6 12.85 -20.04 -8.99
N GLN A 7 12.06 -19.06 -8.57
CA GLN A 7 11.74 -17.88 -9.34
C GLN A 7 11.82 -16.66 -8.43
N THR A 8 12.13 -15.51 -9.00
CA THR A 8 12.17 -14.26 -8.23
C THR A 8 10.76 -13.77 -7.82
N SER A 9 10.67 -12.77 -6.94
CA SER A 9 9.39 -12.13 -6.58
C SER A 9 8.84 -11.22 -7.68
N LEU A 10 9.63 -10.89 -8.71
CA LEU A 10 9.26 -9.91 -9.74
C LEU A 10 8.74 -10.52 -11.04
N GLU A 11 8.38 -11.81 -11.03
CA GLU A 11 7.76 -12.48 -12.17
C GLU A 11 6.56 -13.33 -11.71
N ARG A 12 5.41 -13.18 -12.37
CA ARG A 12 4.24 -14.01 -12.10
C ARG A 12 4.38 -15.42 -12.68
N VAL A 13 3.88 -16.42 -11.93
CA VAL A 13 3.80 -17.82 -12.35
C VAL A 13 2.34 -18.17 -12.61
N TYR A 14 1.93 -18.08 -13.86
CA TYR A 14 0.61 -18.44 -14.34
C TYR A 14 0.45 -19.97 -14.40
N PRO A 15 -0.80 -20.50 -14.42
CA PRO A 15 -1.04 -21.94 -14.54
C PRO A 15 -0.35 -22.58 -15.77
N LYS A 16 -0.17 -21.81 -16.85
CA LYS A 16 0.50 -22.25 -18.08
C LYS A 16 1.95 -21.79 -18.20
N THR A 17 2.55 -21.21 -17.16
CA THR A 17 3.96 -20.83 -17.18
C THR A 17 4.82 -22.08 -17.38
N GLU A 18 5.67 -22.06 -18.41
CA GLU A 18 6.61 -23.15 -18.67
C GLU A 18 7.69 -23.22 -17.58
N PRO A 19 8.14 -24.43 -17.21
CA PRO A 19 9.12 -24.60 -16.15
C PRO A 19 10.49 -24.05 -16.57
N ARG A 20 11.24 -23.53 -15.61
CA ARG A 20 12.64 -23.15 -15.78
C ARG A 20 13.57 -24.16 -15.12
N PHE A 21 14.85 -24.10 -15.44
CA PHE A 21 15.90 -24.92 -14.81
C PHE A 21 16.72 -24.10 -13.81
N CYS A 22 16.05 -23.48 -12.84
CA CYS A 22 16.70 -22.72 -11.77
C CYS A 22 16.54 -23.49 -10.45
N ARG A 23 17.58 -24.21 -10.03
CA ARG A 23 17.58 -24.95 -8.75
C ARG A 23 18.17 -24.16 -7.59
N GLU A 24 18.91 -23.10 -7.92
CA GLU A 24 19.64 -22.24 -7.01
C GLU A 24 19.30 -20.79 -7.34
N LEU A 25 19.00 -19.99 -6.32
CA LEU A 25 18.66 -18.57 -6.47
C LEU A 25 19.44 -17.73 -5.45
N GLU A 26 20.14 -16.71 -5.93
CA GLU A 26 20.80 -15.72 -5.07
C GLU A 26 19.85 -14.56 -4.75
N ILE A 27 19.82 -14.15 -3.49
CA ILE A 27 18.97 -13.05 -3.00
C ILE A 27 19.82 -12.14 -2.11
N GLU A 28 19.81 -10.85 -2.41
CA GLU A 28 20.57 -9.83 -1.68
C GLU A 28 19.65 -9.16 -0.63
N ALA A 29 20.05 -9.15 0.65
CA ALA A 29 19.24 -8.60 1.73
C ALA A 29 20.07 -7.76 2.72
N ALA A 30 19.48 -6.69 3.23
CA ALA A 30 20.00 -5.93 4.37
C ALA A 30 19.39 -6.42 5.70
N LEU A 31 20.03 -6.10 6.83
CA LEU A 31 19.51 -6.39 8.16
C LEU A 31 18.22 -5.59 8.42
N GLY A 32 17.18 -6.26 8.90
CA GLY A 32 15.86 -5.68 9.11
C GLY A 32 14.94 -5.71 7.89
N GLU A 33 15.41 -6.18 6.72
CA GLU A 33 14.58 -6.32 5.52
C GLU A 33 13.70 -7.58 5.55
N LYS A 34 12.61 -7.52 4.78
CA LYS A 34 11.88 -8.69 4.29
C LYS A 34 12.18 -8.84 2.80
N VAL A 35 12.56 -10.04 2.40
CA VAL A 35 12.76 -10.39 0.98
C VAL A 35 11.86 -11.54 0.60
N SER A 36 11.38 -11.52 -0.65
CA SER A 36 10.54 -12.58 -1.16
C SER A 36 11.08 -13.23 -2.42
N PHE A 37 10.68 -14.46 -2.64
CA PHE A 37 10.89 -15.22 -3.87
C PHE A 37 9.84 -16.33 -3.97
N GLN A 38 9.86 -17.08 -5.06
CA GLN A 38 8.88 -18.14 -5.32
C GLN A 38 9.59 -19.49 -5.49
N ALA A 39 8.97 -20.53 -4.93
CA ALA A 39 9.28 -21.91 -5.27
C ALA A 39 8.13 -22.48 -6.10
N CYS A 40 8.45 -23.04 -7.26
CA CYS A 40 7.48 -23.38 -8.27
C CYS A 40 7.54 -24.87 -8.61
N VAL A 41 6.39 -25.40 -9.03
CA VAL A 41 6.22 -26.80 -9.44
C VAL A 41 5.38 -26.88 -10.70
N ARG A 42 5.81 -27.73 -11.64
CA ARG A 42 5.14 -28.07 -12.89
C ARG A 42 4.76 -29.54 -12.84
N ASN A 43 3.48 -29.84 -13.04
CA ASN A 43 3.03 -31.20 -13.24
C ASN A 43 2.99 -31.54 -14.73
N SER A 44 4.07 -32.11 -15.26
CA SER A 44 4.11 -32.64 -16.63
C SER A 44 3.70 -34.12 -16.70
N THR A 45 2.83 -34.59 -15.79
CA THR A 45 2.20 -35.92 -15.86
C THR A 45 0.79 -35.80 -16.43
N THR A 46 0.08 -36.92 -16.55
CA THR A 46 -1.29 -36.98 -17.09
C THR A 46 -2.37 -36.99 -16.00
N LYS A 47 -1.99 -36.98 -14.72
CA LYS A 47 -2.91 -36.99 -13.57
C LYS A 47 -2.63 -35.79 -12.67
N GLU A 48 -3.61 -35.38 -11.90
CA GLU A 48 -3.43 -34.46 -10.79
C GLU A 48 -2.46 -35.05 -9.75
N VAL A 49 -1.70 -34.17 -9.10
CA VAL A 49 -0.80 -34.53 -8.00
C VAL A 49 -0.99 -33.58 -6.84
N ASN A 50 -0.77 -34.05 -5.62
CA ASN A 50 -0.74 -33.20 -4.44
C ASN A 50 0.69 -32.77 -4.17
N THR A 51 0.94 -31.48 -4.23
CA THR A 51 2.25 -30.87 -3.97
C THR A 51 2.26 -30.22 -2.60
N ARG A 52 3.36 -30.37 -1.86
CA ARG A 52 3.61 -29.67 -0.60
C ARG A 52 5.03 -29.14 -0.59
N LEU A 53 5.19 -27.88 -0.20
CA LEU A 53 6.50 -27.26 0.01
C LEU A 53 6.87 -27.31 1.49
N GLU A 54 8.05 -27.85 1.79
CA GLU A 54 8.62 -27.89 3.12
C GLU A 54 9.93 -27.10 3.18
N ILE A 55 10.14 -26.41 4.31
CA ILE A 55 11.42 -25.80 4.65
C ILE A 55 12.29 -26.89 5.29
N ALA A 56 13.25 -27.41 4.53
CA ALA A 56 14.14 -28.46 5.01
C ALA A 56 15.21 -27.92 5.98
N SER A 57 15.63 -26.67 5.79
CA SER A 57 16.53 -25.95 6.69
C SER A 57 16.38 -24.46 6.45
N ALA A 58 16.16 -23.69 7.52
CA ALA A 58 16.26 -22.23 7.53
C ALA A 58 17.31 -21.85 8.57
N SER A 59 18.37 -21.16 8.15
CA SER A 59 19.44 -20.70 9.03
C SER A 59 18.99 -19.56 9.93
N ASP A 60 18.30 -19.86 11.03
CA ASP A 60 17.75 -18.90 12.03
C ASP A 60 16.84 -17.80 11.44
N LEU A 61 16.33 -17.99 10.22
CA LEU A 61 15.47 -17.03 9.54
C LEU A 61 14.00 -17.37 9.76
N ASP A 62 13.19 -16.35 9.97
CA ASP A 62 11.74 -16.46 9.94
C ASP A 62 11.27 -16.52 8.48
N VAL A 63 10.66 -17.65 8.11
CA VAL A 63 10.24 -17.94 6.74
C VAL A 63 8.75 -18.25 6.73
N MET A 64 7.99 -17.41 6.03
CA MET A 64 6.57 -17.61 5.78
C MET A 64 6.37 -18.17 4.38
N VAL A 65 5.63 -19.28 4.27
CA VAL A 65 5.24 -19.90 3.00
C VAL A 65 3.75 -19.67 2.76
N ARG A 66 3.41 -19.14 1.58
CA ARG A 66 2.03 -18.91 1.16
C ARG A 66 1.82 -19.46 -0.25
N ARG A 67 0.73 -20.19 -0.50
CA ARG A 67 0.38 -20.65 -1.84
C ARG A 67 -0.11 -19.46 -2.66
N VAL A 68 0.44 -19.29 -3.86
CA VAL A 68 -0.07 -18.32 -4.83
C VAL A 68 -1.37 -18.87 -5.41
N GLY A 69 -2.43 -18.10 -5.24
CA GLY A 69 -3.75 -18.33 -5.81
C GLY A 69 -3.98 -17.58 -7.10
N TYR A 70 -5.11 -17.89 -7.74
CA TYR A 70 -5.48 -17.32 -9.02
C TYR A 70 -6.87 -16.69 -8.98
N VAL A 71 -7.00 -15.53 -9.62
CA VAL A 71 -8.27 -14.80 -9.75
C VAL A 71 -8.52 -14.46 -11.22
N PRO A 72 -9.79 -14.41 -11.67
CA PRO A 72 -10.09 -14.18 -13.07
C PRO A 72 -10.00 -12.70 -13.43
N MET A 73 -9.22 -12.38 -14.46
CA MET A 73 -9.23 -11.10 -15.15
C MET A 73 -9.97 -11.28 -16.48
N LYS A 74 -11.24 -10.88 -16.52
CA LYS A 74 -12.15 -11.15 -17.65
C LYS A 74 -11.83 -10.31 -18.89
N HIS A 75 -11.27 -9.12 -18.67
CA HIS A 75 -10.88 -8.20 -19.73
C HIS A 75 -9.51 -7.60 -19.44
N LEU A 76 -8.82 -7.27 -20.52
CA LEU A 76 -7.61 -6.47 -20.50
C LEU A 76 -7.89 -5.08 -19.86
N ASN A 77 -6.99 -4.57 -19.01
CA ASN A 77 -7.06 -3.16 -18.61
C ASN A 77 -6.71 -2.27 -19.81
N THR A 78 -7.30 -1.09 -19.94
CA THR A 78 -7.04 -0.24 -21.12
C THR A 78 -5.72 0.51 -21.00
N ASP A 79 -5.25 1.06 -22.12
CA ASP A 79 -4.11 2.00 -22.17
C ASP A 79 -2.78 1.43 -21.63
N ASN A 80 -2.64 0.10 -21.65
CA ASN A 80 -1.45 -0.62 -21.17
C ASN A 80 -0.47 -1.03 -22.28
N ASP A 81 -0.75 -0.73 -23.56
CA ASP A 81 0.07 -1.18 -24.69
C ASP A 81 1.43 -0.45 -24.80
N PRO A 82 2.59 -1.15 -24.88
CA PRO A 82 2.82 -2.61 -24.91
C PRO A 82 3.24 -3.26 -23.57
N GLU A 83 3.04 -2.61 -22.43
CA GLU A 83 3.55 -3.00 -21.11
C GLU A 83 2.63 -3.93 -20.30
N TRP A 84 2.17 -5.03 -20.90
CA TRP A 84 1.31 -6.03 -20.25
C TRP A 84 2.14 -7.17 -19.65
N GLU A 85 2.05 -7.39 -18.33
CA GLU A 85 2.55 -8.66 -17.78
C GLU A 85 1.59 -9.80 -18.13
N GLY A 86 2.16 -10.89 -18.66
CA GLY A 86 1.40 -12.08 -18.96
C GLY A 86 0.42 -11.93 -20.12
N ALA A 87 0.75 -11.12 -21.14
CA ALA A 87 -0.06 -10.92 -22.35
C ALA A 87 -0.55 -12.23 -23.01
N ASP A 88 0.23 -13.32 -22.90
CA ASP A 88 -0.14 -14.65 -23.41
C ASP A 88 -1.14 -15.42 -22.53
N PHE A 89 -1.39 -14.93 -21.31
CA PHE A 89 -2.21 -15.57 -20.27
C PHE A 89 -3.45 -14.77 -19.88
N VAL A 90 -3.49 -13.47 -20.18
CA VAL A 90 -4.63 -12.60 -19.92
C VAL A 90 -5.34 -12.19 -21.22
N PRO A 91 -6.68 -12.06 -21.26
CA PRO A 91 -7.64 -12.35 -20.18
C PRO A 91 -7.65 -13.82 -19.75
N GLY A 92 -7.77 -14.07 -18.44
CA GLY A 92 -7.58 -15.40 -17.87
C GLY A 92 -7.38 -15.36 -16.36
N PHE A 93 -6.69 -16.36 -15.82
CA PHE A 93 -6.40 -16.45 -14.40
C PHE A 93 -5.07 -15.78 -14.06
N VAL A 94 -5.11 -14.75 -13.22
CA VAL A 94 -3.94 -13.97 -12.78
C VAL A 94 -3.49 -14.45 -11.40
N PRO A 95 -2.19 -14.74 -11.22
CA PRO A 95 -1.60 -14.99 -9.90
C PRO A 95 -1.61 -13.71 -9.06
N ASP A 96 -2.32 -13.72 -7.93
CA ASP A 96 -2.40 -12.54 -7.05
C ASP A 96 -2.55 -12.90 -5.55
N PRO A 97 -3.62 -13.56 -5.07
CA PRO A 97 -3.79 -13.82 -3.63
C PRO A 97 -2.75 -14.81 -3.07
N LEU A 98 -2.32 -14.59 -1.83
CA LEU A 98 -1.31 -15.38 -1.12
C LEU A 98 -1.94 -16.11 0.07
N TYR A 99 -2.41 -17.33 -0.16
CA TYR A 99 -3.07 -18.13 0.87
C TYR A 99 -2.06 -18.66 1.91
N PRO A 100 -2.37 -18.62 3.21
CA PRO A 100 -1.48 -19.08 4.29
C PRO A 100 -1.40 -20.62 4.38
N GLU A 101 -1.02 -21.26 3.28
CA GLU A 101 -0.89 -22.70 3.14
C GLU A 101 0.33 -23.06 2.29
N ASN A 102 0.84 -24.27 2.48
CA ASN A 102 2.04 -24.76 1.79
C ASN A 102 1.79 -26.02 0.94
N SER A 103 0.53 -26.27 0.57
CA SER A 103 0.14 -27.38 -0.30
C SER A 103 -0.80 -26.94 -1.41
N ALA A 104 -0.74 -27.60 -2.56
CA ALA A 104 -1.63 -27.37 -3.69
C ALA A 104 -1.93 -28.68 -4.42
N THR A 105 -3.17 -28.86 -4.88
CA THR A 105 -3.47 -29.81 -5.95
C THR A 105 -3.06 -29.18 -7.28
N THR A 106 -2.23 -29.87 -8.05
CA THR A 106 -1.65 -29.38 -9.31
C THR A 106 -2.13 -30.27 -10.46
N GLY A 107 -2.91 -29.71 -11.37
CA GLY A 107 -3.49 -30.44 -12.51
C GLY A 107 -2.45 -30.82 -13.57
N PRO A 108 -2.79 -31.75 -14.48
CA PRO A 108 -1.94 -32.11 -15.61
C PRO A 108 -1.61 -30.90 -16.48
N GLY A 109 -0.33 -30.66 -16.73
CA GLY A 109 0.11 -29.51 -17.51
C GLY A 109 -0.17 -28.16 -16.83
N GLU A 110 -0.23 -28.12 -15.50
CA GLU A 110 -0.31 -26.88 -14.71
C GLU A 110 0.98 -26.60 -13.93
N SER A 111 1.20 -25.31 -13.70
CA SER A 111 2.25 -24.76 -12.85
C SER A 111 1.63 -24.10 -11.63
N HIS A 112 2.28 -24.25 -10.47
CA HIS A 112 1.91 -23.57 -9.23
C HIS A 112 3.14 -22.96 -8.57
N ALA A 113 2.93 -21.88 -7.83
CA ALA A 113 3.96 -21.22 -7.05
C ALA A 113 3.56 -21.12 -5.57
N PHE A 114 4.59 -21.16 -4.74
CA PHE A 114 4.54 -20.83 -3.33
C PHE A 114 5.42 -19.60 -3.13
N TRP A 115 4.83 -18.54 -2.61
CA TRP A 115 5.51 -17.32 -2.22
C TRP A 115 6.19 -17.52 -0.87
N LEU A 116 7.50 -17.30 -0.83
CA LEU A 116 8.29 -17.32 0.39
C LEU A 116 8.64 -15.89 0.76
N THR A 117 8.29 -15.50 1.98
CA THR A 117 8.74 -14.25 2.58
C THR A 117 9.71 -14.58 3.70
N VAL A 118 10.92 -14.05 3.61
CA VAL A 118 11.99 -14.25 4.57
C VAL A 118 12.23 -12.94 5.31
N ARG A 119 12.00 -12.93 6.63
CA ARG A 119 12.26 -11.75 7.47
C ARG A 119 13.68 -11.87 8.04
N ILE A 120 14.52 -10.86 7.78
CA ILE A 120 15.88 -10.78 8.29
C ILE A 120 15.87 -9.93 9.56
N PRO A 121 16.13 -10.52 10.75
CA PRO A 121 16.24 -9.74 11.97
C PRO A 121 17.31 -8.64 11.88
N LYS A 122 17.11 -7.53 12.58
CA LYS A 122 18.08 -6.42 12.62
C LYS A 122 19.42 -6.81 13.24
N ASP A 123 19.41 -7.81 14.10
CA ASP A 123 20.55 -8.37 14.84
C ASP A 123 21.05 -9.70 14.25
N ALA A 124 20.55 -10.10 13.08
CA ALA A 124 21.04 -11.31 12.40
C ALA A 124 22.53 -11.18 12.06
N ALA A 125 23.26 -12.30 12.12
CA ALA A 125 24.65 -12.33 11.69
C ALA A 125 24.74 -12.15 10.15
N PRO A 126 25.48 -11.14 9.65
CA PRO A 126 25.71 -10.96 8.21
C PRO A 126 26.42 -12.14 7.57
N GLY A 127 26.34 -12.22 6.24
CA GLY A 127 26.95 -13.26 5.41
C GLY A 127 25.93 -14.15 4.71
N ASN A 128 26.44 -15.21 4.09
CA ASN A 128 25.63 -16.16 3.34
C ASN A 128 24.79 -17.05 4.26
N LYS A 129 23.50 -17.11 3.95
CA LYS A 129 22.50 -17.94 4.60
C LYS A 129 21.91 -18.89 3.56
N GLU A 130 21.73 -20.15 3.95
CA GLU A 130 21.14 -21.17 3.07
C GLU A 130 19.72 -21.48 3.51
N LEU A 131 18.78 -21.35 2.58
CA LEU A 131 17.40 -21.79 2.75
C LEU A 131 17.15 -22.97 1.81
N LYS A 132 17.02 -24.16 2.39
CA LYS A 132 16.78 -25.40 1.64
C LYS A 132 15.30 -25.72 1.63
N LEU A 133 14.77 -25.90 0.43
CA LEU A 133 13.37 -26.18 0.18
C LEU A 133 13.22 -27.59 -0.40
N ARG A 134 12.16 -28.28 0.00
CA ARG A 134 11.82 -29.62 -0.49
C ARG A 134 10.39 -29.65 -0.99
N PHE A 135 10.20 -30.18 -2.19
CA PHE A 135 8.87 -30.51 -2.68
C PHE A 135 8.55 -31.97 -2.39
N LEU A 136 7.40 -32.20 -1.74
CA LEU A 136 6.78 -33.50 -1.65
C LEU A 136 5.64 -33.57 -2.66
N VAL A 137 5.62 -34.61 -3.49
CA VAL A 137 4.58 -34.88 -4.48
C VAL A 137 3.99 -36.25 -4.24
N ASP A 138 2.72 -36.28 -3.85
CA ASP A 138 2.04 -37.49 -3.37
C ASP A 138 2.85 -38.22 -2.28
N GLY A 139 3.48 -37.44 -1.40
CA GLY A 139 4.34 -37.92 -0.32
C GLY A 139 5.78 -38.28 -0.72
N ASN A 140 6.12 -38.25 -2.00
CA ASN A 140 7.47 -38.54 -2.49
C ASN A 140 8.30 -37.27 -2.65
N ASP A 141 9.53 -37.30 -2.19
CA ASP A 141 10.48 -36.20 -2.42
C ASP A 141 10.91 -36.14 -3.89
N VAL A 142 10.75 -34.97 -4.51
CA VAL A 142 11.15 -34.71 -5.91
C VAL A 142 12.41 -33.85 -6.02
N GLY A 143 13.08 -33.60 -4.90
CA GLY A 143 14.41 -32.99 -4.80
C GLY A 143 14.44 -31.68 -4.04
N THR A 144 15.67 -31.22 -3.78
CA THR A 144 15.95 -29.99 -3.02
C THR A 144 16.22 -28.80 -3.94
N LEU A 145 15.66 -27.65 -3.60
CA LEU A 145 16.02 -26.34 -4.15
C LEU A 145 16.72 -25.53 -3.07
N THR A 146 17.67 -24.66 -3.44
CA THR A 146 18.44 -23.87 -2.47
C THR A 146 18.38 -22.39 -2.82
N ALA A 147 17.84 -21.58 -1.91
CA ALA A 147 18.00 -20.13 -1.99
C ALA A 147 19.21 -19.71 -1.12
N PHE A 148 20.12 -18.95 -1.72
CA PHE A 148 21.27 -18.36 -1.05
C PHE A 148 20.98 -16.90 -0.76
N LEU A 149 20.83 -16.56 0.52
CA LEU A 149 20.59 -15.20 0.96
C LEU A 149 21.91 -14.59 1.42
N GLN A 150 22.43 -13.63 0.66
CA GLN A 150 23.58 -12.83 1.06
C GLN A 150 23.09 -11.66 1.92
N VAL A 151 23.29 -11.76 3.23
CA VAL A 151 22.90 -10.73 4.20
C VAL A 151 24.05 -9.74 4.38
N TYR A 152 23.84 -8.47 4.04
CA TYR A 152 24.84 -7.41 4.18
C TYR A 152 24.81 -6.80 5.57
N PRO A 153 25.95 -6.31 6.10
CA PRO A 153 26.04 -5.65 7.41
C PRO A 153 25.47 -4.21 7.38
N ILE A 154 24.31 -4.02 6.76
CA ILE A 154 23.62 -2.74 6.61
C ILE A 154 22.27 -2.91 7.31
N ALA A 155 22.02 -2.13 8.35
CA ALA A 155 20.73 -2.14 9.04
C ALA A 155 19.82 -1.05 8.49
N ILE A 156 18.75 -1.45 7.77
CA ILE A 156 17.82 -0.48 7.19
C ILE A 156 17.11 0.31 8.29
N GLN A 157 17.11 1.63 8.13
CA GLN A 157 16.39 2.52 9.02
C GLN A 157 14.94 2.65 8.58
N PRO A 158 13.98 2.74 9.52
CA PRO A 158 12.61 3.03 9.18
C PRO A 158 12.49 4.35 8.39
N LEU A 159 11.59 4.43 7.41
CA LEU A 159 11.36 5.68 6.66
C LEU A 159 10.86 6.79 7.59
N GLU A 160 11.62 7.88 7.72
CA GLU A 160 11.19 9.09 8.42
C GLU A 160 10.71 10.15 7.42
N ASN A 161 9.77 10.99 7.83
CA ASN A 161 9.22 12.11 7.05
C ASN A 161 8.78 11.73 5.62
N PHE A 162 8.16 10.55 5.49
CA PHE A 162 7.60 10.07 4.22
C PHE A 162 6.35 9.24 4.52
N PRO A 163 5.19 9.89 4.74
CA PRO A 163 3.93 9.20 4.89
C PRO A 163 3.62 8.38 3.64
N VAL A 164 3.26 7.11 3.85
CA VAL A 164 2.67 6.24 2.84
C VAL A 164 1.31 5.85 3.38
N VAL A 165 0.23 6.07 2.65
CA VAL A 165 -1.12 5.76 3.14
C VAL A 165 -1.96 5.07 2.07
N HIS A 166 -2.76 4.12 2.53
CA HIS A 166 -3.76 3.42 1.73
C HIS A 166 -5.11 3.54 2.43
N TRP A 167 -6.17 3.99 1.74
CA TRP A 167 -7.44 4.15 2.43
C TRP A 167 -8.02 2.81 2.85
N PHE A 168 -8.50 2.78 4.09
CA PHE A 168 -8.99 1.60 4.78
C PHE A 168 -10.51 1.66 4.88
N TYR A 169 -11.18 0.64 4.35
CA TYR A 169 -12.63 0.54 4.29
C TYR A 169 -13.14 -0.34 5.43
N ALA A 170 -13.39 0.27 6.58
CA ALA A 170 -13.93 -0.41 7.75
C ALA A 170 -15.39 -0.87 7.55
N ASP A 171 -16.16 -0.14 6.73
CA ASP A 171 -17.48 -0.56 6.24
C ASP A 171 -17.41 -1.91 5.50
N ALA A 172 -16.44 -2.08 4.61
CA ALA A 172 -16.27 -3.32 3.86
C ALA A 172 -16.06 -4.53 4.79
N LEU A 173 -15.30 -4.36 5.88
CA LEU A 173 -15.14 -5.39 6.90
C LEU A 173 -16.45 -5.67 7.64
N CYS A 174 -17.20 -4.62 8.01
CA CYS A 174 -18.50 -4.78 8.67
C CYS A 174 -19.46 -5.60 7.80
N ASP A 175 -19.55 -5.25 6.52
CA ASP A 175 -20.49 -5.87 5.60
C ASP A 175 -20.06 -7.28 5.19
N TYR A 176 -18.77 -7.54 5.02
CA TYR A 176 -18.28 -8.87 4.64
C TYR A 176 -18.44 -9.86 5.80
N TYR A 177 -17.94 -9.50 7.00
CA TYR A 177 -17.92 -10.38 8.17
C TYR A 177 -19.22 -10.38 8.98
N LYS A 178 -20.20 -9.57 8.58
CA LYS A 178 -21.52 -9.44 9.22
C LYS A 178 -21.36 -9.06 10.70
N VAL A 179 -20.66 -7.95 10.92
CA VAL A 179 -20.46 -7.33 12.24
C VAL A 179 -20.99 -5.90 12.22
N GLU A 180 -21.40 -5.40 13.38
CA GLU A 180 -21.77 -3.99 13.54
C GLU A 180 -20.53 -3.12 13.79
N PRO A 181 -20.51 -1.86 13.33
CA PRO A 181 -19.41 -0.94 13.58
C PRO A 181 -19.08 -0.84 15.08
N TYR A 182 -17.83 -1.16 15.42
CA TYR A 182 -17.22 -0.99 16.74
C TYR A 182 -17.78 -1.87 17.88
N GLU A 183 -18.55 -2.91 17.56
CA GLU A 183 -18.82 -3.97 18.54
C GLU A 183 -17.56 -4.80 18.85
N GLU A 184 -17.53 -5.57 19.94
CA GLU A 184 -16.33 -6.35 20.31
C GLU A 184 -15.88 -7.33 19.21
N ARG A 185 -16.81 -7.94 18.48
CA ARG A 185 -16.50 -8.82 17.35
C ARG A 185 -15.83 -8.06 16.20
N PHE A 186 -16.18 -6.79 15.96
CA PHE A 186 -15.53 -5.96 14.95
C PHE A 186 -14.04 -5.75 15.28
N TRP A 187 -13.69 -5.55 16.54
CA TRP A 187 -12.29 -5.32 16.94
C TRP A 187 -11.39 -6.54 16.65
N ASN A 188 -11.92 -7.75 16.82
CA ASN A 188 -11.21 -8.99 16.44
C ASN A 188 -11.03 -9.12 14.92
N VAL A 189 -11.99 -8.60 14.13
CA VAL A 189 -11.91 -8.60 12.67
C VAL A 189 -10.91 -7.55 12.17
N VAL A 190 -10.93 -6.33 12.72
CA VAL A 190 -10.15 -5.21 12.19
C VAL A 190 -8.67 -5.25 12.58
N GLU A 191 -8.34 -5.81 13.75
CA GLU A 191 -6.96 -5.93 14.25
C GLU A 191 -5.98 -6.56 13.25
N PRO A 192 -6.22 -7.76 12.68
CA PRO A 192 -5.30 -8.34 11.72
C PRO A 192 -5.14 -7.50 10.44
N TYR A 193 -6.17 -6.74 10.04
CA TYR A 193 -6.08 -5.83 8.90
C TYR A 193 -5.26 -4.58 9.20
N ILE A 194 -5.42 -3.97 10.38
CA ILE A 194 -4.60 -2.84 10.84
C ILE A 194 -3.12 -3.27 10.94
N ARG A 195 -2.88 -4.46 11.50
CA ARG A 195 -1.54 -5.04 11.56
C ARG A 195 -0.94 -5.23 10.17
N ASN A 196 -1.73 -5.75 9.23
CA ASN A 196 -1.26 -5.95 7.86
C ASN A 196 -0.85 -4.62 7.18
N VAL A 197 -1.66 -3.57 7.30
CA VAL A 197 -1.34 -2.23 6.75
C VAL A 197 -0.02 -1.71 7.31
N ALA A 198 0.15 -1.80 8.63
CA ALA A 198 1.36 -1.34 9.31
C ALA A 198 2.59 -2.19 8.94
N ASP A 199 2.44 -3.51 8.88
CA ASP A 199 3.50 -4.44 8.48
C ASP A 199 4.02 -4.14 7.06
N HIS A 200 3.18 -3.63 6.18
CA HIS A 200 3.54 -3.27 4.80
C HIS A 200 4.12 -1.86 4.66
N GLY A 201 4.27 -1.12 5.77
CA GLY A 201 4.88 0.22 5.79
C GLY A 201 3.90 1.35 5.53
N SER A 202 2.59 1.08 5.51
CA SER A 202 1.55 2.10 5.37
C SER A 202 1.12 2.65 6.73
N GLY A 203 0.81 3.95 6.76
CA GLY A 203 0.09 4.61 7.83
C GLY A 203 -1.37 4.16 7.88
N GLN A 204 -2.03 4.49 8.97
CA GLN A 204 -3.38 4.04 9.26
C GLN A 204 -4.40 5.13 8.92
N TYR A 205 -5.35 4.81 8.04
CA TYR A 205 -6.55 5.63 7.87
C TYR A 205 -7.46 5.50 9.09
N VAL A 206 -7.97 6.63 9.58
CA VAL A 206 -8.80 6.73 10.78
C VAL A 206 -10.17 7.28 10.39
N PRO A 207 -11.21 6.43 10.28
CA PRO A 207 -12.58 6.86 9.96
C PRO A 207 -13.24 7.57 11.16
N ILE A 208 -12.68 8.71 11.58
CA ILE A 208 -13.21 9.53 12.67
C ILE A 208 -14.66 9.91 12.38
N PHE A 209 -14.96 10.20 11.11
CA PHE A 209 -16.30 10.26 10.54
C PHE A 209 -16.46 9.15 9.49
N THR A 210 -17.71 8.91 9.06
CA THR A 210 -17.95 8.03 7.91
C THR A 210 -17.36 8.70 6.68
N PRO A 211 -16.40 8.06 5.96
CA PRO A 211 -15.72 8.71 4.85
C PRO A 211 -16.68 9.25 3.78
N PRO A 212 -16.47 10.47 3.28
CA PRO A 212 -17.39 11.10 2.32
C PRO A 212 -17.01 10.81 0.86
N THR A 213 -16.19 9.77 0.62
CA THR A 213 -15.67 9.35 -0.68
C THR A 213 -16.41 8.10 -1.18
N ASP A 214 -16.37 7.87 -2.49
CA ASP A 214 -16.87 6.66 -3.15
C ASP A 214 -18.37 6.38 -2.90
N GLY A 215 -19.20 7.42 -3.05
CA GLY A 215 -20.65 7.31 -2.91
C GLY A 215 -21.15 7.43 -1.46
N VAL A 216 -22.34 6.88 -1.20
CA VAL A 216 -22.94 6.92 0.15
C VAL A 216 -22.60 5.63 0.89
N LYS A 217 -21.74 5.73 1.91
CA LYS A 217 -21.29 4.59 2.71
C LYS A 217 -22.26 4.21 3.83
N ARG A 218 -22.17 2.96 4.29
CA ARG A 218 -22.79 2.53 5.55
C ARG A 218 -22.24 3.41 6.68
N PRO A 219 -23.05 3.93 7.61
CA PRO A 219 -22.54 4.69 8.75
C PRO A 219 -21.58 3.85 9.61
N HIS A 220 -20.35 4.35 9.80
CA HIS A 220 -19.32 3.68 10.59
C HIS A 220 -18.31 4.68 11.16
N GLN A 221 -18.76 5.81 11.72
CA GLN A 221 -17.84 6.79 12.33
C GLN A 221 -17.33 6.32 13.70
N LEU A 222 -16.02 6.43 13.94
CA LEU A 222 -15.40 6.17 15.25
C LEU A 222 -15.85 7.20 16.29
N LEU A 223 -15.96 8.47 15.89
CA LEU A 223 -16.35 9.52 16.81
C LEU A 223 -17.84 9.46 17.09
N LYS A 224 -18.21 9.26 18.35
CA LYS A 224 -19.60 9.38 18.78
C LYS A 224 -19.93 10.86 18.91
N VAL A 225 -20.96 11.28 18.19
CA VAL A 225 -21.40 12.68 18.15
C VAL A 225 -22.84 12.77 18.64
N ASN A 226 -23.05 13.46 19.75
CA ASN A 226 -24.38 13.78 20.26
C ASN A 226 -24.65 15.28 20.13
N LYS A 227 -25.87 15.66 19.76
CA LYS A 227 -26.30 17.07 19.74
C LYS A 227 -27.27 17.30 20.88
N ARG A 228 -26.89 18.16 21.82
CA ARG A 228 -27.73 18.56 22.95
C ARG A 228 -28.86 19.47 22.51
N SER A 229 -29.90 19.58 23.36
CA SER A 229 -31.05 20.45 23.13
C SER A 229 -30.71 21.95 23.11
N ASP A 230 -29.58 22.34 23.71
CA ASP A 230 -29.06 23.72 23.72
C ASP A 230 -28.20 24.06 22.49
N GLY A 231 -28.08 23.14 21.54
CA GLY A 231 -27.31 23.32 20.30
C GLY A 231 -25.83 22.95 20.40
N ARG A 232 -25.31 22.60 21.58
CA ARG A 232 -23.92 22.13 21.75
C ARG A 232 -23.74 20.68 21.33
N TYR A 233 -22.57 20.37 20.78
CA TYR A 233 -22.16 19.01 20.44
C TYR A 233 -21.32 18.40 21.56
N GLU A 234 -21.53 17.11 21.82
CA GLU A 234 -20.70 16.27 22.68
C GLU A 234 -19.95 15.26 21.81
N PHE A 235 -18.65 15.14 22.05
CA PHE A 235 -17.74 14.31 21.27
C PHE A 235 -17.06 13.29 22.18
N ASP A 236 -17.29 12.01 21.90
CA ASP A 236 -16.63 10.90 22.62
C ASP A 236 -15.65 10.18 21.69
N PHE A 237 -14.36 10.31 22.04
CA PHE A 237 -13.21 9.79 21.32
C PHE A 237 -12.79 8.38 21.76
N SER A 238 -13.59 7.67 22.56
CA SER A 238 -13.24 6.34 23.09
C SER A 238 -12.82 5.34 22.00
N ASP A 239 -13.63 5.19 20.95
CA ASP A 239 -13.32 4.26 19.85
C ASP A 239 -12.19 4.81 18.96
N VAL A 240 -12.11 6.13 18.77
CA VAL A 240 -10.97 6.78 18.09
C VAL A 240 -9.66 6.42 18.81
N ARG A 241 -9.63 6.53 20.13
CA ARG A 241 -8.46 6.19 20.94
C ARG A 241 -8.11 4.71 20.84
N ARG A 242 -9.10 3.81 20.91
CA ARG A 242 -8.89 2.36 20.75
C ARG A 242 -8.27 2.04 19.39
N TRP A 243 -8.76 2.66 18.33
CA TRP A 243 -8.20 2.54 16.97
C TRP A 243 -6.73 2.99 16.91
N ILE A 244 -6.42 4.17 17.45
CA ILE A 244 -5.05 4.71 17.47
C ILE A 244 -4.10 3.80 18.25
N LEU A 245 -4.50 3.32 19.43
CA LEU A 245 -3.67 2.43 20.25
C LEU A 245 -3.38 1.11 19.52
N LEU A 246 -4.40 0.52 18.90
CA LEU A 246 -4.27 -0.69 18.11
C LEU A 246 -3.30 -0.47 16.94
N ALA A 247 -3.48 0.60 16.18
CA ALA A 247 -2.61 0.94 15.05
C ALA A 247 -1.16 1.21 15.47
N ARG A 248 -0.93 1.96 16.55
CA ARG A 248 0.41 2.20 17.11
C ARG A 248 1.09 0.92 17.56
N SER A 249 0.37 0.06 18.29
CA SER A 249 0.89 -1.22 18.76
C SER A 249 1.22 -2.18 17.60
N SER A 250 0.57 -1.96 16.45
CA SER A 250 0.84 -2.68 15.20
C SER A 250 1.98 -2.08 14.37
N GLY A 251 2.55 -0.93 14.78
CA GLY A 251 3.68 -0.29 14.11
C GLY A 251 3.31 0.89 13.18
N ALA A 252 2.04 1.33 13.16
CA ALA A 252 1.64 2.50 12.37
C ALA A 252 2.31 3.77 12.91
N ARG A 253 2.91 4.54 12.00
CA ARG A 253 3.65 5.77 12.33
C ARG A 253 2.97 7.05 11.85
N TYR A 254 2.01 6.94 10.94
CA TYR A 254 1.23 8.04 10.39
C TYR A 254 -0.26 7.73 10.47
N PHE A 255 -1.08 8.76 10.61
CA PHE A 255 -2.53 8.67 10.74
C PHE A 255 -3.21 9.60 9.75
N GLU A 256 -3.97 9.03 8.82
CA GLU A 256 -4.75 9.78 7.85
C GLU A 256 -6.17 9.96 8.35
N TRP A 257 -6.66 11.20 8.40
CA TRP A 257 -7.98 11.52 8.94
C TRP A 257 -8.99 11.73 7.82
N THR A 258 -10.24 11.37 8.11
CA THR A 258 -11.35 11.59 7.18
C THR A 258 -11.44 13.05 6.69
N HIS A 259 -11.68 13.23 5.39
CA HIS A 259 -11.94 14.52 4.76
C HIS A 259 -13.03 15.32 5.48
N LEU A 260 -12.82 16.63 5.61
CA LEU A 260 -13.77 17.54 6.23
C LEU A 260 -14.94 17.93 5.31
N PHE A 261 -14.84 17.69 4.00
CA PHE A 261 -15.88 18.04 3.04
C PHE A 261 -16.14 16.91 2.04
N THR A 262 -17.27 16.96 1.34
CA THR A 262 -17.61 15.93 0.35
C THR A 262 -16.65 15.92 -0.84
N GLN A 263 -16.35 14.71 -1.33
CA GLN A 263 -15.53 14.46 -2.53
C GLN A 263 -16.01 15.28 -3.75
N TRP A 264 -15.06 15.59 -4.65
CA TRP A 264 -15.25 16.34 -5.89
C TRP A 264 -15.79 17.75 -5.68
N GLY A 265 -14.90 18.62 -5.17
CA GLY A 265 -15.15 20.06 -5.13
C GLY A 265 -15.84 20.58 -3.89
N ALA A 266 -15.76 19.87 -2.75
CA ALA A 266 -16.15 20.37 -1.43
C ALA A 266 -17.53 21.08 -1.42
N LYS A 267 -18.52 20.53 -2.14
CA LYS A 267 -19.81 21.21 -2.33
C LYS A 267 -20.68 21.22 -1.07
N ASN A 268 -20.72 20.09 -0.37
CA ASN A 268 -21.61 19.89 0.78
C ASN A 268 -20.81 19.55 2.04
N ALA A 269 -21.46 19.74 3.18
CA ALA A 269 -21.03 19.18 4.46
C ALA A 269 -21.02 17.65 4.38
N ILE A 270 -20.07 17.01 5.06
CA ILE A 270 -20.05 15.55 5.16
C ILE A 270 -21.27 15.04 5.93
N ARG A 271 -21.58 13.75 5.76
CA ARG A 271 -22.62 13.08 6.57
C ARG A 271 -22.04 12.73 7.94
N VAL A 272 -22.66 13.24 8.99
CA VAL A 272 -22.36 12.87 10.38
C VAL A 272 -23.64 12.35 11.04
N TYR A 273 -23.51 11.21 11.69
CA TYR A 273 -24.62 10.43 12.26
C TYR A 273 -24.59 10.51 13.79
N ARG A 274 -25.78 10.52 14.41
CA ARG A 274 -25.90 10.32 15.87
C ARG A 274 -25.69 8.86 16.26
N SER A 275 -26.01 7.93 15.36
CA SER A 275 -25.84 6.49 15.57
C SER A 275 -25.46 5.80 14.28
N ASN A 276 -24.45 4.92 14.34
CA ASN A 276 -24.05 4.08 13.20
C ASN A 276 -25.14 3.06 12.81
N GLN A 277 -26.09 2.76 13.71
CA GLN A 277 -27.18 1.81 13.46
C GLN A 277 -28.39 2.46 12.77
N ASP A 278 -28.44 3.79 12.70
CA ASP A 278 -29.56 4.51 12.10
C ASP A 278 -29.05 5.46 10.99
N PRO A 279 -29.12 5.05 9.72
CA PRO A 279 -28.77 5.90 8.58
C PRO A 279 -29.62 7.16 8.45
N ALA A 280 -30.80 7.23 9.09
CA ALA A 280 -31.63 8.43 9.12
C ALA A 280 -31.21 9.41 10.26
N SER A 281 -30.28 9.01 11.13
CA SER A 281 -29.83 9.80 12.28
C SER A 281 -28.87 10.95 11.94
N LEU A 282 -28.89 11.42 10.69
CA LEU A 282 -28.07 12.53 10.23
C LEU A 282 -28.28 13.79 11.10
N LEU A 283 -27.19 14.50 11.36
CA LEU A 283 -27.23 15.77 12.09
C LEU A 283 -27.80 16.93 11.25
N TRP A 284 -27.78 16.78 9.92
CA TRP A 284 -28.30 17.72 8.94
C TRP A 284 -28.64 17.00 7.63
N PRO A 285 -29.46 17.60 6.75
CA PRO A 285 -29.75 17.04 5.43
C PRO A 285 -28.49 16.91 4.54
N PRO A 286 -28.35 15.87 3.70
CA PRO A 286 -27.17 15.66 2.85
C PRO A 286 -26.82 16.80 1.89
N GLU A 287 -27.80 17.61 1.50
CA GLU A 287 -27.68 18.78 0.63
C GLU A 287 -27.22 20.06 1.35
N THR A 288 -26.90 19.96 2.66
CA THR A 288 -26.36 21.08 3.44
C THR A 288 -25.03 21.52 2.83
N GLU A 289 -24.95 22.78 2.39
CA GLU A 289 -23.75 23.33 1.75
C GLU A 289 -22.52 23.29 2.69
N ALA A 290 -21.34 23.12 2.09
CA ALA A 290 -20.06 22.98 2.79
C ALA A 290 -19.72 24.16 3.70
N THR A 291 -20.12 25.38 3.37
CA THR A 291 -19.84 26.56 4.20
C THR A 291 -21.10 27.12 4.86
N SER A 292 -22.14 26.28 5.01
CA SER A 292 -23.39 26.70 5.66
C SER A 292 -23.17 27.04 7.14
N PRO A 293 -24.00 27.93 7.73
CA PRO A 293 -23.91 28.26 9.15
C PRO A 293 -24.02 27.03 10.07
N VAL A 294 -24.84 26.05 9.70
CA VAL A 294 -25.04 24.82 10.48
C VAL A 294 -23.76 23.99 10.54
N TYR A 295 -23.07 23.81 9.40
CA TYR A 295 -21.85 23.02 9.37
C TYR A 295 -20.65 23.77 9.95
N ARG A 296 -20.57 25.09 9.69
CA ARG A 296 -19.57 25.95 10.32
C ARG A 296 -19.63 25.90 11.84
N GLU A 297 -20.84 25.95 12.42
CA GLU A 297 -21.03 25.83 13.87
C GLU A 297 -20.56 24.48 14.41
N PHE A 298 -20.85 23.39 13.67
CA PHE A 298 -20.34 22.06 14.03
C PHE A 298 -18.80 22.02 14.04
N LEU A 299 -18.15 22.50 12.98
CA LEU A 299 -16.69 22.53 12.88
C LEU A 299 -16.06 23.44 13.95
N ALA A 300 -16.68 24.59 14.25
CA ALA A 300 -16.20 25.50 15.29
C ALA A 300 -16.20 24.87 16.69
N GLN A 301 -17.10 23.91 16.95
CA GLN A 301 -17.11 23.15 18.20
C GLN A 301 -16.22 21.90 18.12
N PHE A 302 -16.18 21.21 16.98
CA PHE A 302 -15.42 19.98 16.80
C PHE A 302 -13.90 20.20 16.77
N LEU A 303 -13.42 21.13 15.94
CA LEU A 303 -11.99 21.29 15.65
C LEU A 303 -11.15 21.61 16.90
N PRO A 304 -11.59 22.45 17.86
CA PRO A 304 -10.85 22.64 19.11
C PRO A 304 -10.77 21.36 19.96
N ARG A 305 -11.87 20.58 20.05
CA ARG A 305 -11.89 19.30 20.78
C ARG A 305 -10.99 18.27 20.11
N PHE A 306 -10.96 18.26 18.78
CA PHE A 306 -10.09 17.39 18.01
C PHE A 306 -8.61 17.77 18.20
N TYR A 307 -8.27 19.06 18.19
CA TYR A 307 -6.93 19.52 18.50
C TYR A 307 -6.46 19.06 19.88
N GLU A 308 -7.28 19.24 20.92
CA GLU A 308 -6.95 18.78 22.27
C GLU A 308 -6.71 17.26 22.32
N PHE A 309 -7.55 16.48 21.63
CA PHE A 309 -7.36 15.04 21.49
C PHE A 309 -6.00 14.72 20.82
N LEU A 310 -5.71 15.34 19.68
CA LEU A 310 -4.45 15.13 18.95
C LEU A 310 -3.22 15.50 19.78
N VAL A 311 -3.27 16.61 20.55
CA VAL A 311 -2.19 17.00 21.46
C VAL A 311 -2.01 15.97 22.58
N SER A 312 -3.10 15.59 23.25
CA SER A 312 -3.04 14.66 24.38
C SER A 312 -2.54 13.27 23.98
N GLU A 313 -2.83 12.84 22.75
CA GLU A 313 -2.36 11.56 22.21
C GLU A 313 -1.04 11.69 21.44
N GLY A 314 -0.47 12.90 21.28
CA GLY A 314 0.79 13.13 20.57
C GLY A 314 0.72 12.77 19.08
N LEU A 315 -0.34 13.20 18.38
CA LEU A 315 -0.64 12.83 17.00
C LEU A 315 -0.39 13.93 15.96
N LEU A 316 -0.19 15.19 16.38
CA LEU A 316 -0.14 16.34 15.46
C LEU A 316 0.88 16.18 14.33
N GLU A 317 2.12 15.83 14.65
CA GLU A 317 3.22 15.76 13.66
C GLU A 317 3.11 14.55 12.72
N CYS A 318 2.34 13.53 13.09
CA CYS A 318 2.16 12.32 12.31
C CYS A 318 0.77 12.20 11.67
N SER A 319 0.00 13.30 11.66
CA SER A 319 -1.35 13.32 11.11
C SER A 319 -1.39 13.93 9.71
N LEU A 320 -2.21 13.35 8.84
CA LEU A 320 -2.54 13.86 7.52
C LEU A 320 -4.01 14.29 7.52
N PHE A 321 -4.26 15.56 7.18
CA PHE A 321 -5.59 16.15 7.19
C PHE A 321 -5.98 16.57 5.79
N HIS A 322 -7.28 16.47 5.49
CA HIS A 322 -7.78 16.68 4.14
C HIS A 322 -9.01 17.60 4.16
N ILE A 323 -9.07 18.49 3.18
CA ILE A 323 -10.26 19.28 2.87
C ILE A 323 -11.23 18.41 2.07
N SER A 324 -10.86 18.01 0.86
CA SER A 324 -11.71 17.29 -0.09
C SER A 324 -10.86 16.57 -1.14
N ASP A 325 -11.31 15.38 -1.51
CA ASP A 325 -10.69 14.57 -2.55
C ASP A 325 -11.01 15.08 -3.97
N GLU A 326 -9.97 15.18 -4.81
CA GLU A 326 -9.96 15.49 -6.26
C GLU A 326 -10.89 16.63 -6.76
N PRO A 327 -10.86 17.84 -6.17
CA PRO A 327 -11.48 19.01 -6.79
C PRO A 327 -10.82 19.34 -8.15
N HIS A 328 -11.63 19.67 -9.15
CA HIS A 328 -11.15 19.94 -10.51
C HIS A 328 -12.06 20.92 -11.27
N GLY A 329 -11.47 21.81 -12.06
CA GLY A 329 -12.21 22.84 -12.79
C GLY A 329 -12.60 24.05 -11.91
N GLU A 330 -13.14 25.09 -12.56
CA GLU A 330 -13.36 26.41 -11.93
C GLU A 330 -14.35 26.37 -10.76
N GLU A 331 -15.47 25.67 -10.90
CA GLU A 331 -16.49 25.58 -9.83
C GLU A 331 -15.91 24.93 -8.58
N HIS A 332 -15.20 23.81 -8.74
CA HIS A 332 -14.59 23.09 -7.63
C HIS A 332 -13.49 23.90 -6.97
N LEU A 333 -12.70 24.65 -7.75
CA LEU A 333 -11.66 25.54 -7.22
C LEU A 333 -12.25 26.62 -6.30
N GLU A 334 -13.36 27.26 -6.69
CA GLU A 334 -14.04 28.27 -5.87
C GLU A 334 -14.64 27.66 -4.59
N ASN A 335 -15.30 26.51 -4.70
CA ASN A 335 -15.83 25.82 -3.52
C ASN A 335 -14.72 25.41 -2.54
N TYR A 336 -13.63 24.85 -3.09
CA TYR A 336 -12.47 24.42 -2.31
C TYR A 336 -11.81 25.60 -1.61
N ARG A 337 -11.64 26.75 -2.29
CA ARG A 337 -11.10 27.98 -1.69
C ARG A 337 -11.91 28.42 -0.47
N ARG A 338 -13.24 28.46 -0.58
CA ARG A 338 -14.13 28.81 0.53
C ARG A 338 -14.04 27.83 1.70
N ALA A 339 -13.92 26.53 1.40
CA ALA A 339 -13.71 25.51 2.42
C ALA A 339 -12.35 25.68 3.14
N CYS A 340 -11.27 25.93 2.40
CA CYS A 340 -9.94 26.22 2.95
C CYS A 340 -9.94 27.47 3.83
N GLU A 341 -10.58 28.56 3.40
CA GLU A 341 -10.70 29.79 4.19
C GLU A 341 -11.40 29.54 5.52
N MET A 342 -12.51 28.80 5.50
CA MET A 342 -13.23 28.44 6.72
C MET A 342 -12.38 27.57 7.65
N VAL A 343 -11.66 26.58 7.13
CA VAL A 343 -10.78 25.73 7.95
C VAL A 343 -9.60 26.52 8.52
N ARG A 344 -8.98 27.42 7.75
CA ARG A 344 -7.90 28.29 8.25
C ARG A 344 -8.35 29.20 9.38
N GLU A 345 -9.59 29.69 9.31
CA GLU A 345 -10.17 30.49 10.39
C GLU A 345 -10.41 29.66 11.65
N LEU A 346 -11.02 28.47 11.51
CA LEU A 346 -11.43 27.64 12.64
C LEU A 346 -10.31 26.77 13.25
N ALA A 347 -9.32 26.40 12.44
CA ALA A 347 -8.22 25.51 12.78
C ALA A 347 -6.91 25.93 12.09
N PRO A 348 -6.33 27.10 12.41
CA PRO A 348 -5.07 27.58 11.82
C PRO A 348 -3.86 26.68 12.13
N TRP A 349 -4.01 25.73 13.06
CA TRP A 349 -3.00 24.71 13.39
C TRP A 349 -2.99 23.53 12.41
N MET A 350 -4.05 23.34 11.63
CA MET A 350 -4.22 22.19 10.74
C MET A 350 -3.49 22.43 9.43
N LYS A 351 -2.53 21.54 9.11
CA LYS A 351 -1.87 21.49 7.80
C LYS A 351 -2.58 20.47 6.93
N THR A 352 -2.96 20.85 5.71
CA THR A 352 -3.72 19.96 4.83
C THR A 352 -2.89 19.43 3.67
N CYS A 353 -3.20 18.20 3.28
CA CYS A 353 -2.70 17.56 2.08
C CYS A 353 -3.90 16.95 1.34
N ASP A 354 -4.06 17.23 0.06
CA ASP A 354 -5.22 16.77 -0.71
C ASP A 354 -4.79 16.28 -2.08
N ALA A 355 -5.52 15.30 -2.64
CA ALA A 355 -5.33 14.82 -4.01
C ALA A 355 -5.70 15.93 -5.01
N LEU A 356 -4.68 16.61 -5.54
CA LEU A 356 -4.82 17.81 -6.38
C LEU A 356 -3.94 17.66 -7.63
N SER A 357 -4.59 17.39 -8.76
CA SER A 357 -3.90 17.14 -10.02
C SER A 357 -3.64 18.41 -10.85
N ASP A 358 -4.18 19.55 -10.42
CA ASP A 358 -4.01 20.87 -11.07
C ASP A 358 -3.08 21.76 -10.24
N VAL A 359 -1.95 22.18 -10.81
CA VAL A 359 -0.93 22.99 -10.13
C VAL A 359 -1.46 24.32 -9.59
N ARG A 360 -2.59 24.82 -10.11
CA ARG A 360 -3.19 26.09 -9.66
C ARG A 360 -3.54 26.07 -8.17
N PHE A 361 -3.94 24.92 -7.62
CA PHE A 361 -4.23 24.81 -6.19
C PHE A 361 -2.98 25.09 -5.33
N ALA A 362 -1.79 24.71 -5.79
CA ALA A 362 -0.53 25.05 -5.13
C ALA A 362 -0.15 26.52 -5.35
N ARG A 363 -0.29 27.05 -6.57
CA ARG A 363 0.00 28.46 -6.89
C ARG A 363 -0.83 29.44 -6.07
N GLU A 364 -2.07 29.08 -5.78
CA GLU A 364 -2.98 29.86 -4.94
C GLU A 364 -2.83 29.58 -3.44
N ASN A 365 -1.84 28.76 -3.06
CA ASN A 365 -1.56 28.38 -1.68
C ASN A 365 -2.82 27.83 -0.97
N LEU A 366 -3.57 26.94 -1.63
CA LEU A 366 -4.83 26.37 -1.11
C LEU A 366 -4.61 25.09 -0.27
N THR A 367 -3.43 24.50 -0.33
CA THR A 367 -3.01 23.32 0.46
C THR A 367 -1.55 23.49 0.90
N ASP A 368 -1.17 22.86 2.01
CA ASP A 368 0.21 22.89 2.50
C ASP A 368 1.11 21.85 1.80
N MET A 369 0.52 20.73 1.37
CA MET A 369 1.23 19.64 0.69
C MET A 369 0.31 18.99 -0.36
N PRO A 370 0.37 19.43 -1.63
CA PRO A 370 -0.39 18.79 -2.69
C PRO A 370 -0.01 17.31 -2.83
N ILE A 371 -1.02 16.46 -3.04
CA ILE A 371 -0.83 15.06 -3.41
C ILE A 371 -1.10 14.97 -4.91
N ALA A 372 -0.05 15.06 -5.72
CA ALA A 372 -0.16 15.17 -7.17
C ALA A 372 -0.26 13.78 -7.81
N ILE A 373 -1.12 13.62 -8.81
CA ILE A 373 -1.13 12.40 -9.62
C ILE A 373 0.20 12.32 -10.38
N ILE A 374 0.78 11.13 -10.49
CA ILE A 374 2.12 10.97 -11.10
C ILE A 374 2.23 11.48 -12.54
N SER A 375 1.12 11.63 -13.28
CA SER A 375 1.11 12.25 -14.61
C SER A 375 1.27 13.77 -14.60
N THR A 376 1.02 14.44 -13.48
CA THR A 376 1.23 15.89 -13.33
C THR A 376 2.25 16.24 -12.25
N ALA A 377 2.74 15.28 -11.46
CA ALA A 377 3.73 15.51 -10.40
C ALA A 377 4.99 16.24 -10.88
N MET A 378 5.47 15.95 -12.10
CA MET A 378 6.63 16.66 -12.68
C MET A 378 6.35 18.16 -12.89
N GLN A 379 5.12 18.54 -13.23
CA GLN A 379 4.73 19.94 -13.38
C GLN A 379 4.84 20.72 -12.07
N PHE A 380 4.47 20.10 -10.95
CA PHE A 380 4.63 20.72 -9.63
C PHE A 380 6.11 20.90 -9.29
N ALA A 381 6.93 19.88 -9.56
CA ALA A 381 8.37 19.93 -9.32
C ALA A 381 9.07 21.00 -10.17
N ASP A 382 8.72 21.14 -11.44
CA ASP A 382 9.25 22.16 -12.36
C ASP A 382 8.96 23.59 -11.87
N GLU A 383 7.88 23.77 -11.11
CA GLU A 383 7.50 25.04 -10.49
C GLU A 383 8.02 25.21 -9.05
N GLY A 384 8.77 24.24 -8.54
CA GLY A 384 9.40 24.30 -7.22
C GLY A 384 8.48 23.92 -6.06
N TYR A 385 7.34 23.26 -6.32
CA TYR A 385 6.46 22.75 -5.26
C TYR A 385 6.86 21.35 -4.83
N GLU A 386 6.93 21.14 -3.52
CA GLU A 386 7.03 19.80 -2.95
C GLU A 386 5.66 19.11 -2.99
N THR A 387 5.65 17.82 -3.28
CA THR A 387 4.40 17.05 -3.37
C THR A 387 4.55 15.65 -2.77
N MET A 388 3.47 15.17 -2.17
CA MET A 388 3.22 13.73 -2.14
C MET A 388 2.71 13.30 -3.51
N VAL A 389 2.79 12.01 -3.83
CA VAL A 389 2.32 11.51 -5.13
C VAL A 389 1.31 10.38 -4.97
N TYR A 390 0.44 10.25 -5.97
CA TYR A 390 -0.48 9.12 -6.06
C TYR A 390 -0.65 8.64 -7.50
N PHE A 391 -1.11 7.40 -7.62
CA PHE A 391 -1.76 6.87 -8.81
C PHE A 391 -3.03 6.14 -8.36
N CYS A 392 -3.92 5.85 -9.29
CA CYS A 392 -5.18 5.16 -9.04
C CYS A 392 -5.55 4.30 -10.26
N CYS A 393 -6.82 4.31 -10.67
CA CYS A 393 -7.26 3.70 -11.92
C CYS A 393 -6.50 4.22 -13.14
N GLY A 394 -5.83 5.37 -13.04
CA GLY A 394 -4.82 5.83 -13.98
C GLY A 394 -3.74 6.68 -13.26
N PRO A 395 -2.75 7.20 -14.01
CA PRO A 395 -2.46 6.86 -15.40
C PRO A 395 -2.01 5.39 -15.58
N ARG A 396 -2.08 4.88 -16.81
CA ARG A 396 -1.81 3.47 -17.20
C ARG A 396 -0.68 3.39 -18.23
N GLY A 397 -0.37 2.20 -18.74
CA GLY A 397 0.70 2.02 -19.74
C GLY A 397 2.02 2.41 -19.13
N LYS A 398 2.84 3.23 -19.80
CA LYS A 398 4.20 3.61 -19.35
C LYS A 398 4.35 4.10 -17.91
N TYR A 399 3.29 4.59 -17.27
CA TYR A 399 3.32 5.12 -15.92
C TYR A 399 3.39 4.04 -14.84
N LEU A 400 4.04 4.35 -13.71
CA LEU A 400 3.99 3.54 -12.49
C LEU A 400 2.53 3.25 -12.07
N ASN A 401 2.20 1.99 -11.78
CA ASN A 401 0.90 1.59 -11.22
C ASN A 401 1.04 0.21 -10.54
N ARG A 402 -0.03 -0.36 -9.99
CA ARG A 402 -0.09 -1.70 -9.38
C ARG A 402 -1.34 -2.50 -9.76
N LEU A 403 -1.70 -2.47 -11.04
CA LEU A 403 -2.83 -3.22 -11.58
C LEU A 403 -2.48 -4.71 -11.71
N MET A 404 -3.48 -5.56 -11.97
CA MET A 404 -3.31 -7.01 -12.12
C MET A 404 -2.36 -7.41 -13.24
N ASP A 405 -2.30 -6.61 -14.30
CA ASP A 405 -1.45 -6.80 -15.48
C ASP A 405 -0.24 -5.85 -15.49
N THR A 406 0.01 -5.11 -14.40
CA THR A 406 1.23 -4.32 -14.27
C THR A 406 2.40 -5.23 -13.93
N PRO A 407 3.52 -5.17 -14.68
CA PRO A 407 4.74 -5.90 -14.34
C PRO A 407 5.16 -5.72 -12.89
N LEU A 408 5.42 -6.80 -12.16
CA LEU A 408 5.83 -6.72 -10.75
C LEU A 408 7.12 -5.89 -10.58
N ALA A 409 8.08 -6.03 -11.50
CA ALA A 409 9.29 -5.19 -11.51
C ALA A 409 8.99 -3.69 -11.57
N LYS A 410 7.92 -3.31 -12.27
CA LYS A 410 7.47 -1.93 -12.35
C LYS A 410 6.84 -1.44 -11.06
N ILE A 411 6.07 -2.28 -10.36
CA ILE A 411 5.58 -1.98 -9.01
C ILE A 411 6.76 -1.74 -8.06
N ARG A 412 7.79 -2.60 -8.16
CA ARG A 412 9.01 -2.51 -7.33
C ARG A 412 9.79 -1.21 -7.53
N MET A 413 9.64 -0.54 -8.67
CA MET A 413 10.25 0.77 -8.94
C MET A 413 9.68 1.93 -8.11
N SER A 414 8.56 1.75 -7.40
CA SER A 414 7.91 2.82 -6.63
C SER A 414 8.89 3.54 -5.70
N GLY A 415 9.62 2.81 -4.84
CA GLY A 415 10.59 3.42 -3.92
C GLY A 415 11.76 4.13 -4.59
N TRP A 416 12.25 3.59 -5.70
CA TRP A 416 13.32 4.21 -6.50
C TRP A 416 12.88 5.52 -7.13
N LEU A 417 11.67 5.52 -7.71
CA LEU A 417 11.05 6.71 -8.28
C LEU A 417 10.80 7.78 -7.21
N PHE A 418 10.24 7.39 -6.06
CA PHE A 418 9.98 8.33 -4.97
C PHE A 418 11.26 8.97 -4.44
N HIS A 419 12.36 8.22 -4.37
CA HIS A 419 13.67 8.76 -3.99
C HIS A 419 14.24 9.71 -5.05
N LYS A 420 14.33 9.24 -6.30
CA LYS A 420 14.91 10.00 -7.41
C LYS A 420 14.17 11.30 -7.69
N LEU A 421 12.84 11.23 -7.72
CA LEU A 421 11.96 12.35 -8.06
C LEU A 421 11.55 13.15 -6.82
N ASN A 422 12.22 12.91 -5.68
CA ASN A 422 12.08 13.67 -4.44
C ASN A 422 10.63 13.81 -3.94
N ALA A 423 9.83 12.74 -4.04
CA ALA A 423 8.49 12.72 -3.46
C ALA A 423 8.55 12.90 -1.93
N ARG A 424 7.53 13.52 -1.36
CA ARG A 424 7.37 13.72 0.10
C ARG A 424 6.47 12.68 0.77
N GLY A 425 5.79 11.85 0.00
CA GLY A 425 4.98 10.75 0.49
C GLY A 425 4.21 10.09 -0.64
N PHE A 426 3.43 9.06 -0.31
CA PHE A 426 2.60 8.34 -1.25
C PHE A 426 1.19 8.12 -0.70
N LEU A 427 0.18 8.22 -1.57
CA LEU A 427 -1.20 7.88 -1.26
C LEU A 427 -1.76 6.92 -2.31
N HIS A 428 -2.62 6.00 -1.88
CA HIS A 428 -3.48 5.25 -2.78
C HIS A 428 -4.85 5.00 -2.16
N TRP A 429 -5.92 5.17 -2.92
CA TRP A 429 -7.29 5.04 -2.42
C TRP A 429 -7.67 3.58 -2.06
N GLY A 430 -7.21 2.57 -2.80
CA GLY A 430 -7.60 1.18 -2.55
C GLY A 430 -6.69 0.30 -1.68
N TYR A 431 -6.99 0.08 -0.39
CA TYR A 431 -6.48 -1.08 0.38
C TYR A 431 -7.41 -2.30 0.25
N ASN A 432 -8.66 -2.15 0.68
CA ASN A 432 -9.68 -3.20 0.75
C ASN A 432 -11.07 -2.72 0.27
N TYR A 433 -11.14 -1.91 -0.79
CA TYR A 433 -12.43 -1.51 -1.38
C TYR A 433 -13.10 -2.72 -2.06
N TRP A 434 -14.09 -3.33 -1.40
CA TRP A 434 -14.78 -4.53 -1.90
C TRP A 434 -16.23 -4.26 -2.31
N TYR A 435 -16.52 -3.05 -2.75
CA TYR A 435 -17.84 -2.68 -3.22
C TYR A 435 -17.89 -2.59 -4.74
N LYS A 436 -19.10 -2.66 -5.28
CA LYS A 436 -19.38 -2.09 -6.58
C LYS A 436 -19.18 -0.58 -6.50
N SER A 437 -18.63 0.01 -7.56
CA SER A 437 -18.28 1.43 -7.62
C SER A 437 -19.44 2.30 -7.12
N GLN A 438 -19.17 3.09 -6.08
CA GLN A 438 -20.07 4.09 -5.51
C GLN A 438 -21.37 3.53 -4.91
N THR A 439 -21.39 2.25 -4.51
CA THR A 439 -22.55 1.63 -3.83
C THR A 439 -22.12 0.92 -2.53
N GLN A 440 -23.10 0.39 -1.79
CA GLN A 440 -22.89 -0.48 -0.62
C GLN A 440 -23.03 -1.98 -0.99
N GLU A 441 -23.12 -2.30 -2.29
CA GLU A 441 -23.23 -3.67 -2.76
C GLU A 441 -21.84 -4.29 -2.81
N LEU A 442 -21.58 -5.29 -1.97
CA LEU A 442 -20.30 -6.01 -2.00
C LEU A 442 -20.12 -6.75 -3.33
N ILE A 443 -18.91 -6.71 -3.87
CA ILE A 443 -18.45 -7.66 -4.88
C ILE A 443 -17.96 -8.94 -4.19
N ASP A 444 -17.71 -9.99 -4.98
CA ASP A 444 -16.83 -11.07 -4.57
C ASP A 444 -15.40 -10.75 -5.04
N PRO A 445 -14.47 -10.39 -4.13
CA PRO A 445 -13.11 -10.00 -4.51
C PRO A 445 -12.35 -11.11 -5.25
N TYR A 446 -12.72 -12.37 -5.05
CA TYR A 446 -12.08 -13.51 -5.71
C TYR A 446 -12.55 -13.71 -7.16
N SER A 447 -13.60 -13.02 -7.61
CA SER A 447 -14.14 -13.13 -8.98
C SER A 447 -14.34 -11.79 -9.71
N GLU A 448 -14.23 -10.67 -8.99
CA GLU A 448 -14.35 -9.31 -9.53
C GLU A 448 -13.40 -8.33 -8.82
N GLN A 449 -12.53 -7.65 -9.58
CA GLN A 449 -11.45 -6.81 -9.02
C GLN A 449 -11.39 -5.40 -9.61
N SER A 450 -12.43 -4.99 -10.34
CA SER A 450 -12.59 -3.63 -10.89
C SER A 450 -13.70 -2.84 -10.18
N GLY A 451 -14.31 -3.38 -9.13
CA GLY A 451 -15.51 -2.79 -8.51
C GLY A 451 -16.70 -2.72 -9.47
N CYS A 452 -16.79 -3.65 -10.44
CA CYS A 452 -17.80 -3.63 -11.51
C CYS A 452 -17.82 -2.33 -12.33
N ALA A 453 -16.69 -1.63 -12.45
CA ALA A 453 -16.58 -0.34 -13.14
C ALA A 453 -15.59 -0.34 -14.31
N TRP A 454 -15.14 -1.52 -14.76
CA TRP A 454 -14.33 -1.66 -15.98
C TRP A 454 -15.03 -1.05 -17.21
N PRO A 455 -14.31 -0.35 -18.12
CA PRO A 455 -12.86 -0.13 -18.14
C PRO A 455 -12.39 1.09 -17.33
N ARG A 456 -13.31 1.86 -16.72
CA ARG A 456 -12.97 3.08 -15.99
C ARG A 456 -12.07 2.77 -14.81
N TRP A 457 -12.43 1.76 -14.01
CA TRP A 457 -11.55 1.19 -13.00
C TRP A 457 -10.90 -0.06 -13.53
N ALA A 458 -9.59 -0.15 -13.33
CA ALA A 458 -8.81 -1.29 -13.77
C ALA A 458 -8.88 -2.43 -12.76
N TYR A 459 -8.73 -3.67 -13.23
CA TYR A 459 -8.56 -4.82 -12.36
C TYR A 459 -7.32 -4.63 -11.48
N GLY A 460 -7.51 -4.70 -10.16
CA GLY A 460 -6.46 -4.55 -9.15
C GLY A 460 -6.29 -3.14 -8.57
N ASP A 461 -6.99 -2.14 -9.09
CA ASP A 461 -6.96 -0.78 -8.54
C ASP A 461 -7.63 -0.68 -7.15
N PRO A 462 -8.87 -1.16 -6.93
CA PRO A 462 -9.61 -0.86 -5.69
C PRO A 462 -9.06 -1.56 -4.44
N PHE A 463 -8.28 -2.65 -4.58
CA PHE A 463 -7.75 -3.36 -3.42
C PHE A 463 -6.48 -4.17 -3.71
N VAL A 464 -5.73 -4.41 -2.63
CA VAL A 464 -4.49 -5.19 -2.59
C VAL A 464 -4.55 -6.34 -1.58
N VAL A 465 -5.64 -6.43 -0.82
CA VAL A 465 -5.93 -7.58 0.05
C VAL A 465 -7.31 -8.14 -0.23
N TYR A 466 -7.45 -9.45 -0.04
CA TYR A 466 -8.69 -10.19 -0.13
C TYR A 466 -9.20 -10.55 1.28
N PRO A 467 -10.50 -10.77 1.45
CA PRO A 467 -11.03 -11.23 2.73
C PRO A 467 -10.63 -12.68 3.01
N GLY A 468 -10.10 -12.95 4.20
CA GLY A 468 -9.76 -14.30 4.68
C GLY A 468 -10.51 -14.70 5.96
N PRO A 469 -10.45 -15.97 6.37
CA PRO A 469 -11.11 -16.44 7.58
C PRO A 469 -10.53 -15.83 8.87
N ASP A 470 -9.21 -15.63 8.91
CA ASP A 470 -8.46 -15.19 10.11
C ASP A 470 -7.80 -13.80 9.94
N GLY A 471 -8.15 -13.07 8.89
CA GLY A 471 -7.52 -11.79 8.53
C GLY A 471 -7.41 -11.58 7.02
N PRO A 472 -6.65 -10.56 6.57
CA PRO A 472 -6.44 -10.33 5.15
C PRO A 472 -5.64 -11.47 4.52
N ILE A 473 -5.99 -11.80 3.27
CA ILE A 473 -5.15 -12.57 2.35
C ILE A 473 -4.43 -11.56 1.46
N ASP A 474 -3.11 -11.48 1.59
CA ASP A 474 -2.28 -10.54 0.83
C ASP A 474 -2.31 -10.82 -0.67
N SER A 475 -2.07 -9.79 -1.47
CA SER A 475 -1.72 -9.97 -2.88
C SER A 475 -0.21 -9.91 -3.09
N ILE A 476 0.28 -10.55 -4.15
CA ILE A 476 1.67 -10.39 -4.61
C ILE A 476 2.01 -8.91 -4.83
N ARG A 477 1.06 -8.12 -5.37
CA ARG A 477 1.24 -6.69 -5.62
C ARG A 477 1.46 -5.91 -4.33
N TRP A 478 0.82 -6.32 -3.24
CA TRP A 478 0.98 -5.70 -1.93
C TRP A 478 2.37 -5.92 -1.36
N GLU A 479 2.85 -7.16 -1.42
CA GLU A 479 4.20 -7.55 -1.00
C GLU A 479 5.26 -6.80 -1.80
N VAL A 480 5.16 -6.81 -3.14
CA VAL A 480 6.13 -6.15 -4.02
C VAL A 480 6.15 -4.64 -3.80
N PHE A 481 4.99 -4.01 -3.58
CA PHE A 481 4.93 -2.59 -3.21
C PHE A 481 5.62 -2.33 -1.87
N SER A 482 5.38 -3.16 -0.84
CA SER A 482 6.06 -3.03 0.45
C SER A 482 7.57 -3.20 0.35
N GLU A 483 8.05 -4.15 -0.47
CA GLU A 483 9.47 -4.30 -0.74
C GLU A 483 10.09 -3.07 -1.43
N SER A 484 9.32 -2.35 -2.27
CA SER A 484 9.78 -1.09 -2.85
C SER A 484 10.01 -0.01 -1.80
N LEU A 485 9.21 0.03 -0.73
CA LEU A 485 9.41 0.98 0.38
C LEU A 485 10.69 0.65 1.17
N GLN A 486 11.08 -0.62 1.20
CA GLN A 486 12.37 -1.03 1.77
C GLN A 486 13.54 -0.60 0.88
N ASP A 487 13.38 -0.58 -0.45
CA ASP A 487 14.38 0.02 -1.35
C ASP A 487 14.55 1.51 -1.08
N LEU A 488 13.45 2.25 -0.90
CA LEU A 488 13.50 3.66 -0.50
C LEU A 488 14.20 3.83 0.86
N ALA A 489 13.91 2.95 1.82
CA ALA A 489 14.54 2.97 3.13
C ALA A 489 16.06 2.70 3.05
N LEU A 490 16.46 1.77 2.18
CA LEU A 490 17.86 1.46 1.92
C LEU A 490 18.59 2.65 1.28
N LEU A 491 18.01 3.26 0.22
CA LEU A 491 18.57 4.45 -0.44
C LEU A 491 18.81 5.59 0.57
N ARG A 492 17.84 5.84 1.45
CA ARG A 492 17.95 6.87 2.50
C ARG A 492 18.94 6.49 3.59
N THR A 493 18.95 5.22 4.02
CA THR A 493 19.92 4.70 5.01
C THR A 493 21.35 4.90 4.53
N LEU A 494 21.59 4.71 3.23
CA LEU A 494 22.89 4.86 2.59
C LEU A 494 23.19 6.30 2.13
N ASN A 495 22.29 7.26 2.39
CA ASN A 495 22.40 8.66 1.95
C ASN A 495 22.70 8.80 0.46
N VAL A 496 22.07 7.98 -0.39
CA VAL A 496 22.27 8.03 -1.83
C VAL A 496 21.71 9.34 -2.37
N ASP A 497 22.55 10.12 -3.07
CA ASP A 497 22.11 11.33 -3.74
C ASP A 497 21.09 10.97 -4.83
N PRO A 498 19.86 11.55 -4.83
CA PRO A 498 18.91 11.41 -5.92
C PRO A 498 19.51 11.70 -7.30
N ASN A 499 20.52 12.56 -7.39
CA ASN A 499 21.19 12.91 -8.65
C ASN A 499 22.40 12.02 -9.00
N SER A 500 22.68 10.99 -8.22
CA SER A 500 23.78 10.06 -8.51
C SER A 500 23.62 9.32 -9.83
N ASP A 501 24.75 8.95 -10.44
CA ASP A 501 24.82 8.15 -11.68
C ASP A 501 24.11 6.79 -11.55
N LEU A 502 23.95 6.27 -10.32
CA LEU A 502 23.18 5.04 -10.08
C LEU A 502 21.73 5.16 -10.56
N LEU A 503 21.17 6.37 -10.48
CA LEU A 503 19.76 6.65 -10.73
C LEU A 503 19.55 7.43 -12.05
N SER A 504 20.57 7.51 -12.92
CA SER A 504 20.52 8.31 -14.16
C SER A 504 19.47 7.83 -15.15
N ASP A 505 19.09 6.55 -15.11
CA ASP A 505 18.10 5.97 -16.02
C ASP A 505 16.65 6.33 -15.64
N ILE A 506 16.44 6.93 -14.47
CA ILE A 506 15.13 7.35 -13.97
C ILE A 506 14.95 8.85 -14.25
N MET A 507 14.06 9.17 -15.18
CA MET A 507 13.82 10.55 -15.64
C MET A 507 12.49 11.11 -15.14
N SER A 508 11.45 10.29 -15.11
CA SER A 508 10.08 10.67 -14.73
C SER A 508 9.26 9.44 -14.34
N TYR A 509 8.04 9.64 -13.86
CA TYR A 509 7.11 8.55 -13.50
C TYR A 509 6.60 7.71 -14.67
N ASP A 510 6.98 8.05 -15.91
CA ASP A 510 6.67 7.32 -17.13
C ASP A 510 7.90 6.96 -17.99
N CYS A 511 9.08 7.48 -17.63
CA CYS A 511 10.36 7.20 -18.28
C CYS A 511 11.38 6.73 -17.22
N PHE A 512 11.40 5.41 -17.01
CA PHE A 512 12.25 4.72 -16.05
C PHE A 512 12.41 3.24 -16.46
N PRO A 513 13.40 2.52 -15.92
CA PRO A 513 13.59 1.08 -16.15
C PRO A 513 12.45 0.25 -15.58
N LYS A 514 11.96 -0.74 -16.32
CA LYS A 514 10.80 -1.58 -15.92
C LYS A 514 11.15 -3.07 -15.81
N GLU A 515 12.44 -3.37 -15.82
CA GLU A 515 12.99 -4.72 -15.85
C GLU A 515 13.48 -5.15 -14.47
N ALA A 516 13.20 -6.41 -14.11
CA ALA A 516 13.63 -6.99 -12.83
C ALA A 516 15.17 -6.93 -12.66
N GLU A 517 15.91 -7.15 -13.74
CA GLU A 517 17.38 -7.11 -13.75
C GLU A 517 17.94 -5.74 -13.35
N TRP A 518 17.26 -4.65 -13.72
CA TRP A 518 17.68 -3.30 -13.30
C TRP A 518 17.59 -3.15 -11.78
N VAL A 519 16.51 -3.66 -11.17
CA VAL A 519 16.34 -3.63 -9.71
C VAL A 519 17.42 -4.48 -9.03
N TYR A 520 17.64 -5.71 -9.49
CA TYR A 520 18.61 -6.61 -8.87
C TYR A 520 20.05 -6.10 -8.97
N SER A 521 20.47 -5.68 -10.16
CA SER A 521 21.81 -5.13 -10.38
C SER A 521 22.03 -3.83 -9.59
N SER A 522 21.02 -2.96 -9.49
CA SER A 522 21.10 -1.74 -8.68
C SER A 522 21.17 -2.02 -7.19
N ARG A 523 20.36 -2.95 -6.67
CA ARG A 523 20.44 -3.39 -5.26
C ARG A 523 21.79 -4.03 -4.95
N LYS A 524 22.28 -4.94 -5.79
CA LYS A 524 23.58 -5.60 -5.61
C LYS A 524 24.72 -4.58 -5.58
N ARG A 525 24.69 -3.57 -6.45
CA ARG A 525 25.65 -2.46 -6.43
C ARG A 525 25.57 -1.66 -5.13
N LEU A 526 24.37 -1.28 -4.69
CA LEU A 526 24.18 -0.52 -3.44
C LEU A 526 24.69 -1.27 -2.21
N LEU A 527 24.29 -2.52 -2.07
CA LEU A 527 24.64 -3.36 -0.94
C LEU A 527 26.13 -3.73 -0.97
N GLY A 528 26.68 -4.02 -2.15
CA GLY A 528 28.09 -4.39 -2.34
C GLY A 528 29.08 -3.24 -2.17
N ALA A 529 28.76 -2.02 -2.61
CA ALA A 529 29.66 -0.87 -2.55
C ALA A 529 30.11 -0.51 -1.12
N THR A 530 29.28 -0.81 -0.11
CA THR A 530 29.59 -0.52 1.30
C THR A 530 30.42 -1.59 2.00
N THR A 531 30.61 -2.77 1.40
CA THR A 531 31.43 -3.85 1.95
C THR A 531 32.92 -3.75 1.55
N GLN A 532 33.25 -2.83 0.64
CA GLN A 532 34.62 -2.57 0.20
C GLN A 532 35.22 -1.32 0.85
N GLU A 533 35.18 -1.18 2.18
CA GLU A 533 36.15 -0.35 2.93
C GLU A 533 36.19 -0.77 4.40
N PRO A 534 37.41 -0.97 4.98
CA PRO A 534 38.23 0.17 5.35
C PRO A 534 39.67 0.06 4.83
N ARG A 535 40.09 1.01 3.98
CA ARG A 535 41.52 1.29 3.81
C ARG A 535 41.98 2.11 5.01
N SER A 536 42.66 1.43 5.92
CA SER A 536 43.47 2.00 7.00
C SER A 536 44.22 3.25 6.54
N HIS A 537 43.82 4.42 7.04
CA HIS A 537 44.75 5.55 7.20
C HIS A 537 45.62 5.26 8.42
N SER A 538 46.59 4.37 8.25
CA SER A 538 47.71 4.24 9.17
C SER A 538 48.64 5.44 9.00
N GLU A 539 48.66 6.28 10.04
CA GLU A 539 49.83 6.94 10.60
C GLU A 539 51.04 7.18 9.67
N ARG A 540 51.24 8.44 9.29
CA ARG A 540 52.59 9.01 9.14
C ARG A 540 52.68 10.28 9.97
N LYS A 541 53.04 10.12 11.23
CA LYS A 541 53.76 11.14 12.01
C LYS A 541 54.95 10.47 12.70
N ASN A 542 56.07 11.19 12.67
CA ASN A 542 57.40 10.88 13.20
C ASN A 542 58.17 9.92 12.26
N ASN A 543 59.40 10.18 11.86
CA ASN A 543 60.49 10.98 12.41
C ASN A 543 61.50 11.12 11.22
N GLU A 544 62.28 12.19 11.04
CA GLU A 544 63.51 12.54 11.76
C GLU A 544 64.15 13.73 11.01
N SER A 545 64.67 14.71 11.76
CA SER A 545 66.10 15.08 11.80
C SER A 545 66.60 15.97 10.67
#